data_AF-A0A1F4CC77-F1
#
_entry.id   AF-A0A1F4CC77-F1
#
_cell.length_a   1.000
_cell.length_b   1.000
_cell.length_c   1.000
_cell.angle_alpha   90.00
_cell.angle_beta   90.00
_cell.angle_gamma   90.00
#
_symmetry.space_group_name_H-M   'P 1'
#
loop_
_entity.id
_entity.type
_entity.pdbx_description
1 polymer ?
#
loop_
_entity_poly.entity_id
_entity_poly.type
_entity_poly.pdbx_seq_one_letter_code
_entity_poly.pdbx_strand_id
1 'polypeptide(L)'
;MNEVRKLLRSRFPGLHARIEQTLIEAEARYNRQAKQAPSEFLLEHTRRTAAIAHKIATMERVDALLPVLVALYHDAGKFHEGEYHKDDVAEEEHAAILAERMLAESGAERADIEAVGSALRALYDDRLPCVESCRIVQDADRLDKLGALGVGAFFTKATLRGRGLVDALVHTLSRELSYALAAPRSMLTETGQMLAREQTPKTVAFFDELLHDLERWGIAAFERRTLLVEGDFRTRGGARVQKTQVTIVMPRDCPDCEAPLELTHRCERGLKCEMLKARFACQSCDYARDISFCLPVLA
;
A
#
# COMPACT_ATOMS: atom_id res chain seq x y z
N MET A 1 0.33 3.26 19.08
CA MET A 1 0.53 1.89 19.63
C MET A 1 0.08 1.68 21.07
N ASN A 2 0.23 2.64 21.99
CA ASN A 2 -0.19 2.41 23.39
C ASN A 2 -1.67 2.05 23.52
N GLU A 3 -2.56 2.75 22.80
CA GLU A 3 -4.01 2.46 22.83
C GLU A 3 -4.34 1.08 22.24
N VAL A 4 -3.73 0.73 21.10
CA VAL A 4 -3.84 -0.63 20.50
C VAL A 4 -3.41 -1.71 21.50
N ARG A 5 -2.28 -1.54 22.18
CA ARG A 5 -1.78 -2.48 23.18
C ARG A 5 -2.72 -2.60 24.38
N LYS A 6 -3.27 -1.47 24.87
CA LYS A 6 -4.24 -1.46 25.97
C LYS A 6 -5.54 -2.18 25.60
N LEU A 7 -6.07 -1.89 24.41
CA LEU A 7 -7.29 -2.49 23.86
C LEU A 7 -7.17 -4.01 23.79
N LEU A 8 -6.06 -4.52 23.26
CA LEU A 8 -5.86 -5.97 23.13
C LEU A 8 -5.49 -6.62 24.45
N ARG A 9 -4.73 -5.97 25.33
CA ARG A 9 -4.37 -6.55 26.63
C ARG A 9 -5.59 -6.82 27.52
N SER A 10 -6.64 -6.00 27.42
CA SER A 10 -7.86 -6.20 28.22
C SER A 10 -8.74 -7.35 27.71
N ARG A 11 -8.67 -7.66 26.41
CA ARG A 11 -9.51 -8.69 25.77
C ARG A 11 -8.77 -10.00 25.53
N PHE A 12 -7.53 -9.91 25.04
CA PHE A 12 -6.68 -11.02 24.61
C PHE A 12 -5.25 -10.87 25.16
N PRO A 13 -5.01 -11.13 26.46
CA PRO A 13 -3.69 -10.99 27.07
C PRO A 13 -2.60 -11.76 26.29
N GLY A 14 -1.52 -11.07 25.94
CA GLY A 14 -0.37 -11.66 25.22
C GLY A 14 -0.55 -11.80 23.70
N LEU A 15 -1.76 -11.68 23.15
CA LEU A 15 -2.02 -11.85 21.72
C LEU A 15 -1.19 -10.88 20.87
N HIS A 16 -1.19 -9.58 21.21
CA HIS A 16 -0.45 -8.58 20.46
C HIS A 16 1.05 -8.92 20.34
N ALA A 17 1.69 -9.36 21.44
CA ALA A 17 3.11 -9.74 21.42
C ALA A 17 3.36 -10.98 20.55
N ARG A 18 2.44 -11.96 20.58
CA ARG A 18 2.52 -13.14 19.71
C ARG A 18 2.40 -12.78 18.23
N ILE A 19 1.53 -11.84 17.88
CA ILE A 19 1.38 -11.37 16.49
C ILE A 19 2.68 -10.71 16.02
N GLU A 20 3.23 -9.78 16.81
CA GLU A 20 4.48 -9.10 16.46
C GLU A 20 5.63 -10.10 16.29
N GLN A 21 5.75 -11.06 17.20
CA GLN A 21 6.77 -12.12 17.11
C GLN A 21 6.62 -12.96 15.83
N THR A 22 5.38 -13.30 15.47
CA THR A 22 5.09 -14.04 14.23
C THR A 22 5.54 -13.26 12.99
N LEU A 23 5.28 -11.94 12.94
CA LEU A 23 5.68 -11.09 11.82
C LEU A 23 7.20 -10.96 11.71
N ILE A 24 7.89 -10.76 12.84
CA ILE A 24 9.36 -10.70 12.90
C ILE A 24 9.97 -12.00 12.38
N GLU A 25 9.47 -13.15 12.85
CA GLU A 25 9.99 -14.45 12.44
C GLU A 25 9.74 -14.74 10.95
N ALA A 26 8.58 -14.33 10.43
CA ALA A 26 8.24 -14.49 9.02
C ALA A 26 9.14 -13.64 8.12
N GLU A 27 9.28 -12.34 8.40
CA GLU A 27 10.14 -11.42 7.64
C GLU A 27 11.63 -11.81 7.75
N ALA A 28 12.10 -12.21 8.94
CA ALA A 28 13.47 -12.69 9.12
C ALA A 28 13.75 -13.97 8.33
N ARG A 29 12.76 -14.88 8.21
CA ARG A 29 12.89 -16.09 7.40
C ARG A 29 12.98 -15.75 5.91
N TYR A 30 12.09 -14.88 5.43
CA TYR A 30 12.13 -14.39 4.05
C TYR A 30 13.45 -13.71 3.71
N ASN A 31 13.92 -12.78 4.54
CA ASN A 31 15.18 -12.07 4.32
C ASN A 31 16.37 -13.05 4.20
N ARG A 32 16.42 -14.10 5.04
CA ARG A 32 17.47 -15.13 4.93
C ARG A 32 17.38 -15.93 3.63
N GLN A 33 16.19 -16.37 3.23
CA GLN A 33 16.00 -17.17 2.01
C GLN A 33 16.26 -16.35 0.74
N ALA A 34 15.76 -15.12 0.70
CA ALA A 34 15.94 -14.18 -0.40
C ALA A 34 17.31 -13.48 -0.40
N LYS A 35 18.17 -13.76 0.59
CA LYS A 35 19.48 -13.12 0.79
C LYS A 35 19.40 -11.59 0.84
N GLN A 36 18.33 -11.06 1.43
CA GLN A 36 18.13 -9.63 1.65
C GLN A 36 18.69 -9.20 3.00
N ALA A 37 18.95 -7.90 3.14
CA ALA A 37 19.35 -7.33 4.42
C ALA A 37 18.24 -7.52 5.46
N PRO A 38 18.57 -7.77 6.74
CA PRO A 38 17.59 -7.78 7.81
C PRO A 38 16.80 -6.47 7.85
N SER A 39 15.49 -6.56 8.05
CA SER A 39 14.59 -5.43 8.23
C SER A 39 13.41 -5.81 9.13
N GLU A 40 12.77 -4.78 9.68
CA GLU A 40 11.50 -4.89 10.43
C GLU A 40 10.39 -4.10 9.72
N PHE A 41 10.49 -3.98 8.39
CA PHE A 41 9.64 -3.09 7.62
C PHE A 41 8.18 -3.51 7.71
N LEU A 42 7.92 -4.83 7.65
CA LEU A 42 6.58 -5.40 7.80
C LEU A 42 5.99 -5.04 9.16
N LEU A 43 6.72 -5.31 10.25
CA LEU A 43 6.25 -5.04 11.61
C LEU A 43 5.95 -3.55 11.82
N GLU A 44 6.84 -2.66 11.39
CA GLU A 44 6.63 -1.22 11.55
C GLU A 44 5.41 -0.73 10.78
N HIS A 45 5.23 -1.19 9.55
CA HIS A 45 4.03 -0.90 8.76
C HIS A 45 2.76 -1.39 9.45
N THR A 46 2.72 -2.65 9.88
CA THR A 46 1.59 -3.22 10.61
C THR A 46 1.24 -2.42 11.86
N ARG A 47 2.24 -1.99 12.64
CA ARG A 47 2.03 -1.13 13.82
C ARG A 47 1.40 0.21 13.45
N ARG A 48 1.90 0.89 12.42
CA ARG A 48 1.36 2.18 11.99
C ARG A 48 -0.06 2.02 11.44
N THR A 49 -0.32 1.03 10.59
CA THR A 49 -1.66 0.73 10.07
C THR A 49 -2.65 0.44 11.20
N ALA A 50 -2.29 -0.37 12.21
CA ALA A 50 -3.15 -0.62 13.36
C ALA A 50 -3.43 0.62 14.22
N ALA A 51 -2.43 1.50 14.39
CA ALA A 51 -2.62 2.76 15.10
C ALA A 51 -3.54 3.73 14.33
N ILE A 52 -3.42 3.79 13.00
CA ILE A 52 -4.27 4.61 12.14
C ILE A 52 -5.70 4.02 12.12
N ALA A 53 -5.85 2.70 11.99
CA ALA A 53 -7.16 2.03 12.03
C ALA A 53 -7.90 2.29 13.35
N HIS A 54 -7.21 2.21 14.49
CA HIS A 54 -7.77 2.59 15.79
C HIS A 54 -8.26 4.04 15.81
N LYS A 55 -7.46 4.97 15.24
CA LYS A 55 -7.81 6.39 15.17
C LYS A 55 -9.06 6.63 14.31
N ILE A 56 -9.13 6.01 13.13
CA ILE A 56 -10.28 6.08 12.23
C ILE A 56 -11.52 5.52 12.94
N ALA A 57 -11.45 4.29 13.48
CA ALA A 57 -12.57 3.66 14.18
C ALA A 57 -13.12 4.56 15.31
N THR A 58 -12.24 5.16 16.11
CA THR A 58 -12.64 6.07 17.19
C THR A 58 -13.39 7.29 16.67
N MET A 59 -12.97 7.86 15.55
CA MET A 59 -13.59 9.06 14.95
C MET A 59 -14.91 8.73 14.24
N GLU A 60 -14.99 7.56 13.63
CA GLU A 60 -16.23 6.98 13.06
C GLU A 60 -17.20 6.48 14.14
N ARG A 61 -16.81 6.49 15.42
CA ARG A 61 -17.58 5.96 16.56
C ARG A 61 -17.90 4.45 16.44
N VAL A 62 -16.94 3.72 15.88
CA VAL A 62 -16.94 2.27 15.69
C VAL A 62 -16.10 1.61 16.79
N ASP A 63 -16.50 0.42 17.24
CA ASP A 63 -15.65 -0.38 18.13
C ASP A 63 -14.34 -0.73 17.41
N ALA A 64 -13.22 -0.26 17.96
CA ALA A 64 -11.91 -0.42 17.37
C ALA A 64 -11.36 -1.84 17.42
N LEU A 65 -11.98 -2.78 18.18
CA LEU A 65 -11.43 -4.12 18.36
C LEU A 65 -11.23 -4.88 17.05
N LEU A 66 -12.28 -5.04 16.24
CA LEU A 66 -12.20 -5.78 14.99
C LEU A 66 -11.31 -5.07 13.94
N PRO A 67 -11.43 -3.75 13.68
CA PRO A 67 -10.52 -3.05 12.77
C PRO A 67 -9.05 -3.16 13.18
N VAL A 68 -8.74 -3.09 14.48
CA VAL A 68 -7.36 -3.24 14.98
C VAL A 68 -6.84 -4.65 14.78
N LEU A 69 -7.65 -5.68 15.05
CA LEU A 69 -7.25 -7.06 14.79
C LEU A 69 -6.99 -7.29 13.29
N VAL A 70 -7.92 -6.85 12.43
CA VAL A 70 -7.75 -6.93 10.97
C VAL A 70 -6.48 -6.21 10.53
N ALA A 71 -6.22 -4.99 11.02
CA ALA A 71 -5.00 -4.24 10.70
C ALA A 71 -3.71 -4.93 11.19
N LEU A 72 -3.73 -5.63 12.32
CA LEU A 72 -2.56 -6.35 12.80
C LEU A 72 -2.24 -7.60 11.99
N TYR A 73 -3.25 -8.20 11.34
CA TYR A 73 -3.08 -9.40 10.52
C TYR A 73 -3.01 -9.14 9.02
N HIS A 74 -3.37 -7.95 8.52
CA HIS A 74 -3.58 -7.71 7.08
C HIS A 74 -2.44 -8.15 6.16
N ASP A 75 -1.19 -8.00 6.63
CA ASP A 75 0.01 -8.39 5.89
C ASP A 75 0.70 -9.65 6.44
N ALA A 76 0.09 -10.35 7.41
CA ALA A 76 0.73 -11.46 8.12
C ALA A 76 0.97 -12.69 7.24
N GLY A 77 0.31 -12.79 6.09
CA GLY A 77 0.55 -13.83 5.09
C GLY A 77 1.54 -13.47 3.99
N LYS A 78 2.10 -12.25 3.96
CA LYS A 78 3.05 -11.80 2.91
C LYS A 78 4.28 -12.68 2.76
N PHE A 79 4.75 -13.26 3.86
CA PHE A 79 5.93 -14.12 3.91
C PHE A 79 5.56 -15.51 4.43
N HIS A 80 4.41 -16.04 4.01
CA HIS A 80 4.02 -17.40 4.35
C HIS A 80 5.15 -18.37 3.97
N GLU A 81 5.54 -19.23 4.92
CA GLU A 81 6.69 -20.14 4.83
C GLU A 81 8.07 -19.51 4.51
N GLY A 82 8.17 -18.18 4.52
CA GLY A 82 9.38 -17.44 4.14
C GLY A 82 9.45 -17.10 2.65
N GLU A 83 8.39 -17.36 1.90
CA GLU A 83 8.35 -17.18 0.45
C GLU A 83 7.36 -16.07 0.07
N TYR A 84 7.55 -15.49 -1.11
CA TYR A 84 6.74 -14.38 -1.64
C TYR A 84 6.16 -14.82 -2.99
N HIS A 85 4.83 -14.91 -3.11
CA HIS A 85 4.07 -15.37 -4.30
C HIS A 85 4.51 -16.73 -4.87
N LYS A 86 4.36 -17.83 -4.09
CA LYS A 86 4.73 -19.17 -4.60
C LYS A 86 3.56 -20.13 -4.76
N ASP A 87 2.52 -19.99 -3.94
CA ASP A 87 1.30 -20.77 -4.09
C ASP A 87 0.27 -19.94 -4.86
N ASP A 88 -0.56 -20.55 -5.69
CA ASP A 88 -1.72 -19.88 -6.33
C ASP A 88 -2.77 -19.39 -5.30
N VAL A 89 -2.43 -19.46 -4.00
CA VAL A 89 -3.20 -18.96 -2.87
C VAL A 89 -2.76 -17.53 -2.57
N ALA A 90 -3.73 -16.64 -2.48
CA ALA A 90 -3.48 -15.24 -2.15
C ALA A 90 -2.92 -15.14 -0.72
N GLU A 91 -1.87 -14.32 -0.52
CA GLU A 91 -1.25 -14.01 0.80
C GLU A 91 -2.29 -13.77 1.92
N GLU A 92 -3.46 -13.30 1.54
CA GLU A 92 -4.48 -12.79 2.43
C GLU A 92 -5.42 -13.90 2.93
N GLU A 93 -5.46 -15.02 2.21
CA GLU A 93 -6.00 -16.28 2.73
C GLU A 93 -5.09 -16.83 3.84
N HIS A 94 -3.76 -16.78 3.67
CA HIS A 94 -2.82 -17.17 4.72
C HIS A 94 -2.93 -16.26 5.95
N ALA A 95 -3.13 -14.95 5.75
CA ALA A 95 -3.39 -14.00 6.83
C ALA A 95 -4.69 -14.36 7.59
N ALA A 96 -5.77 -14.68 6.88
CA ALA A 96 -7.04 -15.08 7.49
C ALA A 96 -6.89 -16.38 8.30
N ILE A 97 -6.28 -17.42 7.73
CA ILE A 97 -6.04 -18.71 8.41
C ILE A 97 -5.21 -18.50 9.69
N LEU A 98 -4.15 -17.70 9.61
CA LEU A 98 -3.30 -17.39 10.76
C LEU A 98 -4.07 -16.65 11.85
N ALA A 99 -4.85 -15.64 11.47
CA ALA A 99 -5.68 -14.87 12.39
C ALA A 99 -6.72 -15.75 13.08
N GLU A 100 -7.44 -16.57 12.33
CA GLU A 100 -8.46 -17.49 12.85
C GLU A 100 -7.89 -18.44 13.90
N ARG A 101 -6.72 -19.04 13.61
CA ARG A 101 -6.01 -19.92 14.55
C ARG A 101 -5.60 -19.18 15.83
N MET A 102 -4.89 -18.06 15.70
CA MET A 102 -4.34 -17.33 16.85
C MET A 102 -5.41 -16.71 17.73
N LEU A 103 -6.53 -16.28 17.14
CA LEU A 103 -7.70 -15.78 17.87
C LEU A 103 -8.41 -16.91 18.63
N ALA A 104 -8.61 -18.07 18.00
CA ALA A 104 -9.19 -19.25 18.67
C ALA A 104 -8.35 -19.68 19.87
N GLU A 105 -7.02 -19.75 19.72
CA GLU A 105 -6.08 -20.07 20.81
C GLU A 105 -6.09 -19.02 21.93
N SER A 106 -6.52 -17.79 21.63
CA SER A 106 -6.62 -16.70 22.59
C SER A 106 -8.01 -16.59 23.23
N GLY A 107 -8.92 -17.51 22.93
CA GLY A 107 -10.27 -17.55 23.49
C GLY A 107 -11.25 -16.54 22.90
N ALA A 108 -11.00 -16.04 21.68
CA ALA A 108 -11.93 -15.17 20.99
C ALA A 108 -13.25 -15.90 20.65
N GLU A 109 -14.35 -15.15 20.63
CA GLU A 109 -15.65 -15.70 20.24
C GLU A 109 -15.65 -16.07 18.75
N ARG A 110 -16.45 -17.08 18.40
CA ARG A 110 -16.55 -17.56 17.01
C ARG A 110 -16.95 -16.44 16.04
N ALA A 111 -17.86 -15.57 16.45
CA ALA A 111 -18.31 -14.44 15.65
C ALA A 111 -17.18 -13.45 15.33
N ASP A 112 -16.32 -13.14 16.31
CA ASP A 112 -15.16 -12.25 16.09
C ASP A 112 -14.13 -12.89 15.16
N ILE A 113 -13.88 -14.19 15.33
CA ILE A 113 -12.97 -14.97 14.46
C ILE A 113 -13.43 -14.91 13.00
N GLU A 114 -14.72 -15.22 12.76
CA GLU A 114 -15.32 -15.20 11.43
C GLU A 114 -15.35 -13.79 10.82
N ALA A 115 -15.62 -12.77 11.64
CA ALA A 115 -15.61 -11.38 11.21
C ALA A 115 -14.22 -10.91 10.78
N VAL A 116 -13.18 -11.23 11.57
CA VAL A 116 -11.79 -10.90 11.22
C VAL A 116 -11.36 -11.63 9.95
N GLY A 117 -11.61 -12.94 9.86
CA GLY A 117 -11.26 -13.73 8.68
C GLY A 117 -11.96 -13.24 7.41
N SER A 118 -13.24 -12.87 7.50
CA SER A 118 -14.01 -12.33 6.38
C SER A 118 -13.49 -10.95 5.95
N ALA A 119 -13.19 -10.07 6.91
CA ALA A 119 -12.67 -8.74 6.63
C ALA A 119 -11.27 -8.80 5.99
N LEU A 120 -10.40 -9.70 6.44
CA LEU A 120 -9.06 -9.92 5.84
C LEU A 120 -9.16 -10.33 4.37
N ARG A 121 -10.02 -11.30 4.05
CA ARG A 121 -10.27 -11.72 2.65
C ARG A 121 -10.83 -10.58 1.82
N ALA A 122 -11.73 -9.78 2.39
CA ALA A 122 -12.32 -8.62 1.72
C ALA A 122 -11.34 -7.45 1.51
N LEU A 123 -10.16 -7.40 2.15
CA LEU A 123 -9.20 -6.34 1.87
C LEU A 123 -8.62 -6.42 0.43
N TYR A 124 -8.70 -7.59 -0.20
CA TYR A 124 -8.03 -7.88 -1.47
C TYR A 124 -8.93 -8.53 -2.52
N ASP A 125 -9.99 -9.23 -2.11
CA ASP A 125 -11.03 -9.66 -3.04
C ASP A 125 -12.13 -8.60 -3.16
N ASP A 126 -12.07 -7.83 -4.25
CA ASP A 126 -13.03 -6.77 -4.52
C ASP A 126 -14.46 -7.29 -4.78
N ARG A 127 -14.65 -8.60 -4.96
CA ARG A 127 -15.98 -9.23 -5.08
C ARG A 127 -16.65 -9.46 -3.73
N LEU A 128 -15.85 -9.55 -2.66
CA LEU A 128 -16.38 -9.74 -1.31
C LEU A 128 -16.88 -8.41 -0.72
N PRO A 129 -17.96 -8.43 0.08
CA PRO A 129 -18.43 -7.25 0.78
C PRO A 129 -17.36 -6.70 1.74
N CYS A 130 -16.98 -5.45 1.54
CA CYS A 130 -16.08 -4.75 2.46
C CYS A 130 -16.90 -4.11 3.59
N VAL A 131 -17.10 -4.87 4.66
CA VAL A 131 -17.74 -4.41 5.90
C VAL A 131 -16.89 -3.36 6.61
N GLU A 132 -17.44 -2.71 7.63
CA GLU A 132 -16.84 -1.57 8.32
C GLU A 132 -15.36 -1.75 8.71
N SER A 133 -14.99 -2.91 9.28
CA SER A 133 -13.59 -3.23 9.60
C SER A 133 -12.68 -3.28 8.36
N CYS A 134 -13.15 -3.85 7.25
CA CYS A 134 -12.42 -3.83 5.98
C CYS A 134 -12.25 -2.39 5.46
N ARG A 135 -13.30 -1.57 5.52
CA ARG A 135 -13.25 -0.17 5.05
C ARG A 135 -12.24 0.65 5.85
N ILE A 136 -12.29 0.55 7.18
CA ILE A 136 -11.39 1.25 8.08
C ILE A 136 -9.94 0.84 7.84
N VAL A 137 -9.66 -0.46 7.71
CA VAL A 137 -8.29 -0.95 7.51
C VAL A 137 -7.77 -0.61 6.12
N GLN A 138 -8.61 -0.66 5.09
CA GLN A 138 -8.22 -0.25 3.75
C GLN A 138 -7.86 1.25 3.69
N ASP A 139 -8.58 2.11 4.41
CA ASP A 139 -8.22 3.51 4.54
C ASP A 139 -6.96 3.71 5.38
N ALA A 140 -6.79 2.96 6.46
CA ALA A 140 -5.62 3.04 7.33
C ALA A 140 -4.32 2.67 6.60
N ASP A 141 -4.32 1.58 5.84
CA ASP A 141 -3.16 1.13 5.03
C ASP A 141 -2.79 2.16 3.95
N ARG A 142 -3.80 2.77 3.32
CA ARG A 142 -3.58 3.84 2.33
C ARG A 142 -3.06 5.12 2.99
N LEU A 143 -3.57 5.49 4.16
CA LEU A 143 -3.12 6.67 4.90
C LEU A 143 -1.67 6.54 5.39
N ASP A 144 -1.20 5.34 5.76
CA ASP A 144 0.22 5.10 6.11
C ASP A 144 1.18 5.44 4.96
N LYS A 145 0.67 5.44 3.72
CA LYS A 145 1.43 5.74 2.48
C LYS A 145 1.33 7.21 2.07
N LEU A 146 0.71 8.06 2.88
CA LEU A 146 0.58 9.51 2.63
C LEU A 146 1.39 10.33 3.63
N GLY A 147 1.56 11.61 3.31
CA GLY A 147 2.29 12.59 4.12
C GLY A 147 3.71 12.14 4.45
N ALA A 148 4.19 12.56 5.63
CA ALA A 148 5.54 12.27 6.09
C ALA A 148 5.81 10.75 6.27
N LEU A 149 4.78 9.97 6.66
CA LEU A 149 4.92 8.52 6.81
C LEU A 149 5.16 7.85 5.45
N GLY A 150 4.37 8.22 4.44
CA GLY A 150 4.53 7.73 3.07
C GLY A 150 5.89 8.09 2.48
N VAL A 151 6.34 9.33 2.68
CA VAL A 151 7.66 9.78 2.26
C VAL A 151 8.77 8.97 2.94
N GLY A 152 8.70 8.74 4.25
CA GLY A 152 9.65 7.88 4.95
C GLY A 152 9.65 6.45 4.39
N ALA A 153 8.47 5.87 4.19
CA ALA A 153 8.32 4.53 3.64
C ALA A 153 8.86 4.40 2.20
N PHE A 154 8.75 5.45 1.38
CA PHE A 154 9.32 5.49 0.03
C PHE A 154 10.84 5.29 0.07
N PHE A 155 11.55 6.09 0.88
CA PHE A 155 13.02 6.00 0.96
C PHE A 155 13.46 4.67 1.59
N THR A 156 12.80 4.23 2.66
CA THR A 156 13.13 2.94 3.28
C THR A 156 12.97 1.79 2.29
N LYS A 157 11.88 1.74 1.51
CA LYS A 157 11.68 0.71 0.47
C LYS A 157 12.70 0.83 -0.67
N ALA A 158 13.07 2.05 -1.07
CA ALA A 158 14.09 2.25 -2.09
C ALA A 158 15.43 1.64 -1.65
N THR A 159 15.86 1.93 -0.41
CA THR A 159 17.09 1.38 0.17
C THR A 159 17.03 -0.14 0.30
N LEU A 160 15.93 -0.71 0.81
CA LEU A 160 15.77 -2.17 0.93
C LEU A 160 15.81 -2.89 -0.42
N ARG A 161 15.47 -2.19 -1.52
CA ARG A 161 15.55 -2.69 -2.89
C ARG A 161 16.87 -2.38 -3.60
N GLY A 162 17.84 -1.79 -2.89
CA GLY A 162 19.14 -1.43 -3.45
C GLY A 162 19.06 -0.34 -4.52
N ARG A 163 18.05 0.53 -4.48
CA ARG A 163 17.87 1.60 -5.47
C ARG A 163 18.40 2.93 -4.93
N GLY A 164 19.14 3.63 -5.79
CA GLY A 164 19.49 5.03 -5.59
C GLY A 164 18.26 5.94 -5.74
N LEU A 165 18.40 7.21 -5.34
CA LEU A 165 17.31 8.18 -5.32
C LEU A 165 16.62 8.35 -6.68
N VAL A 166 17.38 8.69 -7.73
CA VAL A 166 16.85 8.95 -9.07
C VAL A 166 16.16 7.70 -9.64
N ASP A 167 16.80 6.54 -9.50
CA ASP A 167 16.23 5.26 -9.93
C ASP A 167 14.92 4.92 -9.20
N ALA A 168 14.87 5.15 -7.88
CA ALA A 168 13.66 4.98 -7.09
C ALA A 168 12.52 5.90 -7.55
N LEU A 169 12.82 7.17 -7.85
CA LEU A 169 11.83 8.13 -8.36
C LEU A 169 11.26 7.66 -9.71
N VAL A 170 12.12 7.31 -10.67
CA VAL A 170 11.72 6.77 -11.98
C VAL A 170 10.80 5.56 -11.81
N HIS A 171 11.15 4.63 -10.93
CA HIS A 171 10.42 3.38 -10.79
C HIS A 171 9.12 3.47 -9.99
N THR A 172 9.01 4.39 -9.02
CA THR A 172 7.95 4.31 -8.01
C THR A 172 7.17 5.60 -7.81
N LEU A 173 7.71 6.78 -8.17
CA LEU A 173 7.02 8.03 -7.87
C LEU A 173 5.70 8.18 -8.62
N SER A 174 5.60 7.65 -9.85
CA SER A 174 4.33 7.57 -10.59
C SER A 174 3.22 6.89 -9.77
N ARG A 175 3.55 5.79 -9.09
CA ARG A 175 2.61 5.09 -8.21
C ARG A 175 2.28 5.97 -7.00
N GLU A 176 3.29 6.44 -6.28
CA GLU A 176 3.07 7.19 -5.03
C GLU A 176 2.18 8.42 -5.24
N LEU A 177 2.45 9.22 -6.30
CA LEU A 177 1.62 10.39 -6.61
C LEU A 177 0.24 10.01 -7.16
N SER A 178 0.11 8.94 -7.93
CA SER A 178 -1.20 8.45 -8.40
C SER A 178 -2.10 8.09 -7.23
N TYR A 179 -1.58 7.36 -6.24
CA TYR A 179 -2.34 7.01 -5.04
C TYR A 179 -2.61 8.22 -4.15
N ALA A 180 -1.63 9.11 -3.95
CA ALA A 180 -1.80 10.31 -3.14
C ALA A 180 -2.89 11.22 -3.70
N LEU A 181 -2.89 11.48 -5.01
CA LEU A 181 -3.88 12.35 -5.66
C LEU A 181 -5.27 11.70 -5.74
N ALA A 182 -5.36 10.37 -5.79
CA ALA A 182 -6.63 9.66 -5.76
C ALA A 182 -7.23 9.56 -4.34
N ALA A 183 -6.40 9.52 -3.30
CA ALA A 183 -6.84 9.22 -1.93
C ALA A 183 -8.04 10.05 -1.44
N PRO A 184 -8.10 11.39 -1.60
CA PRO A 184 -9.22 12.20 -1.11
C PRO A 184 -10.60 11.80 -1.65
N ARG A 185 -10.64 11.12 -2.80
CA ARG A 185 -11.87 10.67 -3.49
C ARG A 185 -12.04 9.14 -3.47
N SER A 186 -11.06 8.39 -2.95
CA SER A 186 -11.08 6.92 -2.98
C SER A 186 -11.06 6.26 -1.59
N MET A 187 -10.90 7.04 -0.52
CA MET A 187 -11.10 6.53 0.84
C MET A 187 -12.57 6.15 1.07
N LEU A 188 -12.79 5.10 1.84
CA LEU A 188 -14.07 4.45 2.06
C LEU A 188 -14.83 5.00 3.28
N THR A 189 -14.14 5.62 4.22
CA THR A 189 -14.75 6.24 5.42
C THR A 189 -14.72 7.76 5.30
N GLU A 190 -15.64 8.45 5.98
CA GLU A 190 -15.67 9.91 5.99
C GLU A 190 -14.38 10.48 6.64
N THR A 191 -13.94 9.86 7.74
CA THR A 191 -12.69 10.16 8.42
C THR A 191 -11.49 9.90 7.52
N GLY A 192 -11.47 8.78 6.80
CA GLY A 192 -10.40 8.45 5.85
C GLY A 192 -10.28 9.51 4.76
N GLN A 193 -11.40 9.94 4.17
CA GLN A 193 -11.44 11.02 3.17
C GLN A 193 -10.94 12.35 3.76
N MET A 194 -11.38 12.70 4.97
CA MET A 194 -10.96 13.92 5.67
C MET A 194 -9.43 13.91 5.91
N LEU A 195 -8.89 12.83 6.46
CA LEU A 195 -7.46 12.70 6.72
C LEU A 195 -6.64 12.67 5.42
N ALA A 196 -7.15 12.03 4.36
CA ALA A 196 -6.49 12.03 3.05
C ALA A 196 -6.40 13.45 2.46
N ARG A 197 -7.45 14.26 2.58
CA ARG A 197 -7.41 15.68 2.16
C ARG A 197 -6.33 16.48 2.89
N GLU A 198 -6.01 16.11 4.13
CA GLU A 198 -4.94 16.74 4.89
C GLU A 198 -3.54 16.25 4.49
N GLN A 199 -3.37 14.94 4.25
CA GLN A 199 -2.06 14.34 4.01
C GLN A 199 -1.61 14.40 2.55
N THR A 200 -2.54 14.34 1.59
CA THR A 200 -2.21 14.39 0.15
C THR A 200 -1.39 15.62 -0.25
N PRO A 201 -1.75 16.86 0.15
CA PRO A 201 -0.96 18.04 -0.20
C PRO A 201 0.47 17.97 0.35
N LYS A 202 0.67 17.36 1.53
CA LYS A 202 2.00 17.19 2.14
C LYS A 202 2.86 16.22 1.33
N THR A 203 2.27 15.11 0.85
CA THR A 203 2.98 14.18 -0.06
C THR A 203 3.41 14.89 -1.33
N VAL A 204 2.47 15.59 -1.99
CA VAL A 204 2.72 16.24 -3.27
C VAL A 204 3.76 17.34 -3.12
N ALA A 205 3.63 18.20 -2.11
CA ALA A 205 4.58 19.28 -1.87
C ALA A 205 6.01 18.77 -1.66
N PHE A 206 6.19 17.71 -0.87
CA PHE A 206 7.52 17.14 -0.64
C PHE A 206 8.17 16.65 -1.94
N PHE A 207 7.43 15.91 -2.77
CA PHE A 207 8.00 15.40 -4.02
C PHE A 207 8.17 16.49 -5.06
N ASP A 208 7.27 17.47 -5.14
CA ASP A 208 7.42 18.62 -6.05
C ASP A 208 8.67 19.43 -5.67
N GLU A 209 8.95 19.66 -4.37
CA GLU A 209 10.18 20.31 -3.89
C GLU A 209 11.43 19.47 -4.18
N LEU A 210 11.39 18.16 -3.91
CA LEU A 210 12.49 17.25 -4.22
C LEU A 210 12.85 17.24 -5.71
N LEU A 211 11.83 17.15 -6.59
CA LEU A 211 12.05 17.16 -8.04
C LEU A 211 12.61 18.52 -8.50
N HIS A 212 12.11 19.62 -7.92
CA HIS A 212 12.64 20.95 -8.20
C HIS A 212 14.11 21.09 -7.81
N ASP A 213 14.50 20.62 -6.63
CA ASP A 213 15.88 20.67 -6.17
C ASP A 213 16.80 19.79 -7.03
N LEU A 214 16.37 18.58 -7.39
CA LEU A 214 17.14 17.72 -8.30
C LEU A 214 17.42 18.40 -9.64
N GLU A 215 16.43 19.10 -10.19
CA GLU A 215 16.61 19.86 -11.43
C GLU A 215 17.51 21.07 -11.23
N ARG A 216 17.28 21.85 -10.18
CA ARG A 216 18.04 23.06 -9.84
C ARG A 216 19.54 22.78 -9.65
N TRP A 217 19.86 21.66 -9.03
CA TRP A 217 21.25 21.22 -8.82
C TRP A 217 21.85 20.48 -10.02
N GLY A 218 21.10 20.32 -11.12
CA GLY A 218 21.58 19.64 -12.33
C GLY A 218 21.75 18.13 -12.16
N ILE A 219 21.04 17.52 -11.21
CA ILE A 219 21.13 16.08 -10.91
C ILE A 219 20.23 15.28 -11.85
N ALA A 220 18.96 15.69 -11.96
CA ALA A 220 17.98 15.06 -12.83
C ALA A 220 16.78 15.99 -13.06
N ALA A 221 16.27 16.03 -14.29
CA ALA A 221 15.04 16.76 -14.63
C ALA A 221 13.90 15.77 -14.88
N PHE A 222 12.77 16.00 -14.21
CA PHE A 222 11.57 15.19 -14.37
C PHE A 222 10.43 16.05 -14.92
N GLU A 223 9.44 15.36 -15.47
CA GLU A 223 8.14 15.93 -15.77
C GLU A 223 7.03 15.06 -15.17
N ARG A 224 5.91 15.71 -14.84
CA ARG A 224 4.70 15.07 -14.34
C ARG A 224 3.59 15.19 -15.38
N ARG A 225 3.10 14.06 -15.87
CA ARG A 225 1.98 13.97 -16.82
C ARG A 225 0.77 13.32 -16.15
N THR A 226 -0.41 13.87 -16.40
CA THR A 226 -1.68 13.21 -16.02
C THR A 226 -2.21 12.46 -17.22
N LEU A 227 -2.32 11.14 -17.10
CA LEU A 227 -2.97 10.30 -18.10
C LEU A 227 -4.42 10.05 -17.71
N LEU A 228 -5.32 10.13 -18.68
CA LEU A 228 -6.68 9.65 -18.56
C LEU A 228 -6.72 8.23 -19.15
N VAL A 229 -6.89 7.26 -18.27
CA VAL A 229 -6.91 5.85 -18.62
C VAL A 229 -8.37 5.43 -18.76
N GLU A 230 -8.73 4.91 -19.93
CA GLU A 230 -10.08 4.41 -20.22
C GLU A 230 -10.17 2.90 -19.98
N GLY A 231 -11.30 2.45 -19.46
CA GLY A 231 -11.54 1.04 -19.13
C GLY A 231 -12.85 0.85 -18.38
N ASP A 232 -13.30 -0.40 -18.21
CA ASP A 232 -14.50 -0.71 -17.44
C ASP A 232 -14.14 -1.02 -15.98
N PHE A 233 -13.84 0.03 -15.23
CA PHE A 233 -13.48 -0.07 -13.81
C PHE A 233 -14.72 -0.19 -12.93
N ARG A 234 -14.54 -0.75 -11.74
CA ARG A 234 -15.59 -0.81 -10.70
C ARG A 234 -15.11 -0.13 -9.43
N THR A 235 -15.99 0.65 -8.82
CA THR A 235 -15.80 1.13 -7.46
C THR A 235 -15.97 -0.01 -6.45
N ARG A 236 -15.50 0.18 -5.22
CA ARG A 236 -15.77 -0.77 -4.12
C ARG A 236 -17.27 -0.93 -3.86
N GLY A 237 -18.06 0.10 -4.17
CA GLY A 237 -19.54 0.06 -4.16
C GLY A 237 -20.18 -0.60 -5.39
N GLY A 238 -19.41 -1.06 -6.37
CA GLY A 238 -19.91 -1.74 -7.58
C GLY A 238 -20.35 -0.82 -8.72
N ALA A 239 -20.20 0.49 -8.58
CA ALA A 239 -20.52 1.45 -9.65
C ALA A 239 -19.46 1.34 -10.76
N ARG A 240 -19.89 1.44 -12.03
CA ARG A 240 -18.99 1.41 -13.18
C ARG A 240 -18.36 2.78 -13.38
N VAL A 241 -17.04 2.79 -13.59
CA VAL A 241 -16.27 3.99 -13.91
C VAL A 241 -15.54 3.73 -15.22
N GLN A 242 -15.75 4.61 -16.21
CA GLN A 242 -15.21 4.41 -17.55
C GLN A 242 -13.80 4.99 -17.73
N LYS A 243 -13.38 5.89 -16.83
CA LYS A 243 -12.08 6.57 -16.91
C LYS A 243 -11.51 6.82 -15.53
N THR A 244 -10.20 6.67 -15.37
CA THR A 244 -9.47 7.05 -14.16
C THR A 244 -8.25 7.90 -14.52
N GLN A 245 -7.85 8.78 -13.61
CA GLN A 245 -6.66 9.59 -13.78
C GLN A 245 -5.49 8.96 -13.06
N VAL A 246 -4.35 8.85 -13.74
CA VAL A 246 -3.08 8.42 -13.16
C VAL A 246 -2.02 9.46 -13.41
N THR A 247 -1.09 9.57 -12.46
CA THR A 247 0.06 10.45 -12.55
C THR A 247 1.28 9.66 -12.98
N ILE A 248 1.93 10.12 -14.03
CA ILE A 248 3.18 9.61 -14.53
C ILE A 248 4.26 10.63 -14.22
N VAL A 249 5.31 10.17 -13.55
CA VAL A 249 6.55 10.91 -13.37
C VAL A 249 7.64 10.20 -14.14
N MET A 250 8.26 10.91 -15.08
CA MET A 250 9.30 10.39 -15.95
C MET A 250 10.41 11.42 -16.12
N PRO A 251 11.65 11.00 -16.46
CA PRO A 251 12.68 11.93 -16.88
C PRO A 251 12.18 12.77 -18.04
N ARG A 252 12.52 14.06 -18.05
CA ARG A 252 12.13 14.98 -19.14
C ARG A 252 12.82 14.60 -20.45
N ASP A 253 14.10 14.28 -20.34
CA ASP A 253 14.98 13.91 -21.44
C ASP A 253 15.68 12.59 -21.11
N CYS A 254 16.23 11.93 -22.13
CA CYS A 254 17.01 10.72 -21.97
C CYS A 254 18.25 11.01 -21.09
N PRO A 255 18.47 10.26 -20.00
CA PRO A 255 19.63 10.49 -19.13
C PRO A 255 20.97 10.13 -19.81
N ASP A 256 20.94 9.37 -20.91
CA ASP A 256 22.15 8.90 -21.60
C ASP A 256 22.55 9.79 -22.78
N CYS A 257 21.60 10.47 -23.43
CA CYS A 257 21.86 11.25 -24.65
C CYS A 257 21.04 12.54 -24.81
N GLU A 258 20.26 12.93 -23.80
CA GLU A 258 19.46 14.17 -23.76
C GLU A 258 18.36 14.26 -24.84
N ALA A 259 18.14 13.21 -25.63
CA ALA A 259 17.06 13.18 -26.61
C ALA A 259 15.68 12.98 -25.94
N PRO A 260 14.58 13.40 -26.58
CA PRO A 260 13.23 13.22 -26.04
C PRO A 260 12.87 11.75 -25.76
N LEU A 261 12.04 11.54 -24.73
CA LEU A 261 11.49 10.24 -24.38
C LEU A 261 10.04 10.09 -24.87
N GLU A 262 9.74 8.96 -25.50
CA GLU A 262 8.39 8.55 -25.87
C GLU A 262 7.74 7.77 -24.74
N LEU A 263 6.50 8.13 -24.39
CA LEU A 263 5.68 7.45 -23.38
C LEU A 263 4.60 6.62 -24.06
N THR A 264 4.67 5.30 -23.87
CA THR A 264 3.61 4.37 -24.25
C THR A 264 3.00 3.74 -23.01
N HIS A 265 1.70 3.46 -23.03
CA HIS A 265 1.04 2.83 -21.88
C HIS A 265 -0.12 1.94 -22.33
N ARG A 266 -0.49 1.00 -21.46
CA ARG A 266 -1.67 0.15 -21.62
C ARG A 266 -2.19 -0.32 -20.27
N CYS A 267 -3.47 -0.68 -20.25
CA CYS A 267 -4.06 -1.37 -19.11
C CYS A 267 -4.19 -2.85 -19.35
N GLU A 268 -3.91 -3.62 -18.31
CA GLU A 268 -4.04 -5.07 -18.32
C GLU A 268 -4.68 -5.50 -17.00
N ARG A 269 -5.60 -6.47 -17.09
CA ARG A 269 -6.19 -7.10 -15.91
C ARG A 269 -5.16 -8.05 -15.29
N GLY A 270 -4.61 -7.67 -14.14
CA GLY A 270 -3.78 -8.54 -13.31
C GLY A 270 -4.61 -9.55 -12.52
N LEU A 271 -3.93 -10.39 -11.74
CA LEU A 271 -4.59 -11.40 -10.89
C LEU A 271 -5.57 -10.77 -9.87
N LYS A 272 -5.18 -9.64 -9.28
CA LYS A 272 -5.92 -8.97 -8.19
C LYS A 272 -6.52 -7.62 -8.57
N CYS A 273 -5.97 -6.94 -9.58
CA CYS A 273 -6.29 -5.54 -9.88
C CYS A 273 -6.15 -5.25 -11.37
N GLU A 274 -6.79 -4.18 -11.83
CA GLU A 274 -6.42 -3.54 -13.12
C GLU A 274 -5.08 -2.83 -12.95
N MET A 275 -4.12 -3.10 -13.85
CA MET A 275 -2.77 -2.55 -13.79
C MET A 275 -2.51 -1.59 -14.93
N LEU A 276 -1.78 -0.51 -14.64
CA LEU A 276 -1.14 0.32 -15.65
C LEU A 276 0.26 -0.23 -15.91
N LYS A 277 0.58 -0.50 -17.18
CA LYS A 277 1.95 -0.69 -17.66
C LYS A 277 2.33 0.49 -18.54
N ALA A 278 3.39 1.19 -18.18
CA ALA A 278 3.91 2.31 -18.95
C ALA A 278 5.39 2.13 -19.24
N ARG A 279 5.82 2.55 -20.43
CA ARG A 279 7.20 2.51 -20.89
C ARG A 279 7.62 3.87 -21.38
N PHE A 280 8.78 4.33 -20.91
CA PHE A 280 9.48 5.50 -21.42
C PHE A 280 10.68 5.02 -22.22
N ALA A 281 10.79 5.38 -23.49
CA ALA A 281 11.88 4.95 -24.37
C ALA A 281 12.50 6.13 -25.13
N CYS A 282 13.82 6.15 -25.21
CA CYS A 282 14.55 7.11 -26.03
C CYS A 282 14.44 6.73 -27.50
N GLN A 283 14.23 7.72 -28.37
CA GLN A 283 14.19 7.50 -29.81
C GLN A 283 15.58 7.52 -30.46
N SER A 284 16.64 7.82 -29.69
CA SER A 284 18.00 8.03 -30.20
C SER A 284 19.06 7.10 -29.60
N CYS A 285 18.74 6.35 -28.54
CA CYS A 285 19.64 5.34 -27.94
C CYS A 285 18.81 4.22 -27.29
N ASP A 286 19.49 3.24 -26.68
CA ASP A 286 18.85 2.05 -26.09
C ASP A 286 18.21 2.29 -24.71
N TYR A 287 18.19 3.54 -24.21
CA TYR A 287 17.56 3.84 -22.94
C TYR A 287 16.05 3.56 -22.98
N ALA A 288 15.60 2.67 -22.09
CA ALA A 288 14.19 2.47 -21.82
C ALA A 288 13.95 2.10 -20.36
N ARG A 289 12.78 2.48 -19.84
CA ARG A 289 12.32 2.13 -18.50
C ARG A 289 10.85 1.74 -18.52
N ASP A 290 10.55 0.61 -17.89
CA ASP A 290 9.20 0.13 -17.68
C ASP A 290 8.78 0.38 -16.23
N ILE A 291 7.55 0.84 -16.06
CA ILE A 291 6.89 0.94 -14.75
C ILE A 291 5.54 0.22 -14.82
N SER A 292 5.16 -0.34 -13.67
CA SER A 292 3.89 -1.05 -13.54
C SER A 292 3.34 -0.89 -12.13
N PHE A 293 2.05 -0.59 -12.01
CA PHE A 293 1.34 -0.51 -10.74
C PHE A 293 -0.16 -0.72 -10.90
N CYS A 294 -0.82 -1.26 -9.87
CA CYS A 294 -2.28 -1.32 -9.81
C CYS A 294 -2.88 0.08 -9.88
N LEU A 295 -3.98 0.23 -10.60
CA LEU A 295 -4.75 1.47 -10.59
C LEU A 295 -5.34 1.71 -9.18
N PRO A 296 -5.46 2.97 -8.74
CA PRO A 296 -6.12 3.27 -7.47
C PRO A 296 -7.55 2.70 -7.47
N VAL A 297 -7.87 1.94 -6.42
CA VAL A 297 -9.25 1.50 -6.16
C VAL A 297 -10.12 2.74 -6.00
N LEU A 298 -11.31 2.73 -6.59
CA LEU A 298 -12.26 3.83 -6.52
C LEU A 298 -13.30 3.53 -5.44
N ALA A 299 -13.68 4.54 -4.64
CA ALA A 299 -14.70 4.41 -3.59
C ALA A 299 -16.10 4.28 -4.20
#